data_AF-A0AAN2DDM4-F1
#
_entry.id   AF-A0AAN2DDM4-F1
#
_cell.length_a   1.000
_cell.length_b   1.000
_cell.length_c   1.000
_cell.angle_alpha   90.00
_cell.angle_beta   90.00
_cell.angle_gamma   90.00
#
_symmetry.space_group_name_H-M   'P 1'
#
loop_
_entity.id
_entity.type
_entity.pdbx_description
1 polymer ?
#
loop_
_entity_poly.entity_id
_entity_poly.type
_entity_poly.pdbx_seq_one_letter_code
_entity_poly.pdbx_strand_id
1 'polypeptide(L)'
;MFDAGSGLHPAGLALRAEGITDVDLFFSHCHYDHIVGFPYFKPFYNSCNDVAIWSGHLAGTMTTREMLKDFMSPPWFPVPLEICCAKIATRDFMPGDTLTPRPGLSIRTGMLNHPGNAVGYRLDWEGKSLAIITDTEHEPGSIDETVLDLIRDVDLFLYDAMFTDDEMGLYRGYGHSSWQQALRLAKLADAKNVGFIHHAPSRSDEELDSIEKQAKALFDGAFAAMDGQVIQI
;
A
#
# COMPACT_ATOMS: atom_id res chain seq x y z
N MET A 1 -9.01 -2.79 2.45
CA MET A 1 -7.93 -2.16 3.24
C MET A 1 -6.61 -2.56 2.62
N PHE A 2 -5.61 -1.67 2.62
CA PHE A 2 -4.29 -1.95 2.07
C PHE A 2 -3.25 -1.78 3.16
N ASP A 3 -2.43 -2.80 3.32
CA ASP A 3 -1.44 -3.00 4.39
C ASP A 3 -2.00 -2.99 5.83
N ALA A 4 -1.13 -3.43 6.73
CA ALA A 4 -1.42 -3.75 8.12
C ALA A 4 -0.40 -3.13 9.07
N GLY A 5 0.12 -1.95 8.73
CA GLY A 5 0.98 -1.16 9.61
C GLY A 5 0.31 -0.75 10.93
N SER A 6 0.99 0.06 11.74
CA SER A 6 0.48 0.49 13.06
C SER A 6 -0.91 1.14 13.00
N GLY A 7 -1.25 1.81 11.90
CA GLY A 7 -2.57 2.40 11.63
C GLY A 7 -3.72 1.39 11.49
N LEU A 8 -3.43 0.09 11.33
CA LEU A 8 -4.48 -0.94 11.26
C LEU A 8 -5.28 -1.06 12.56
N HIS A 9 -4.65 -0.78 13.70
CA HIS A 9 -5.34 -0.84 14.99
C HIS A 9 -6.48 0.20 15.10
N PRO A 10 -6.24 1.52 14.93
CA PRO A 10 -7.33 2.49 14.93
C PRO A 10 -8.33 2.27 13.78
N ALA A 11 -7.88 1.81 12.60
CA ALA A 11 -8.80 1.47 11.51
C ALA A 11 -9.76 0.32 11.88
N GLY A 12 -9.27 -0.72 12.56
CA GLY A 12 -10.11 -1.82 13.05
C GLY A 12 -11.11 -1.40 14.14
N LEU A 13 -10.79 -0.38 14.94
CA LEU A 13 -11.74 0.22 15.87
C LEU A 13 -12.84 1.00 15.15
N ALA A 14 -12.49 1.76 14.09
CA ALA A 14 -13.44 2.49 13.26
C ALA A 14 -14.42 1.54 12.55
N LEU A 15 -13.92 0.49 11.89
CA LEU A 15 -14.76 -0.54 11.24
C LEU A 15 -15.75 -1.17 12.23
N ARG A 16 -15.30 -1.48 13.44
CA ARG A 16 -16.17 -2.02 14.49
C ARG A 16 -17.26 -1.03 14.90
N ALA A 17 -16.94 0.27 15.01
CA ALA A 17 -17.90 1.30 15.36
C ALA A 17 -18.97 1.47 14.26
N GLU A 18 -18.59 1.27 13.00
CA GLU A 18 -19.49 1.28 11.84
C GLU A 18 -20.28 -0.02 11.65
N GLY A 19 -19.99 -1.05 12.44
CA GLY A 19 -20.64 -2.37 12.32
C GLY A 19 -20.20 -3.17 11.10
N ILE A 20 -19.03 -2.85 10.52
CA ILE A 20 -18.46 -3.59 9.40
C ILE A 20 -17.85 -4.90 9.92
N THR A 21 -18.36 -6.02 9.43
CA THR A 21 -17.94 -7.38 9.83
C THR A 21 -17.22 -8.14 8.72
N ASP A 22 -17.28 -7.68 7.48
CA ASP A 22 -16.74 -8.36 6.31
C ASP A 22 -15.66 -7.48 5.65
N VAL A 23 -14.41 -7.94 5.68
CA VAL A 23 -13.23 -7.13 5.35
C VAL A 23 -12.30 -7.86 4.39
N ASP A 24 -11.89 -7.17 3.31
CA ASP A 24 -10.74 -7.57 2.49
C ASP A 24 -9.51 -6.72 2.86
N LEU A 25 -8.43 -7.40 3.24
CA LEU A 25 -7.13 -6.84 3.58
C LEU A 25 -6.09 -7.29 2.55
N PHE A 26 -5.45 -6.35 1.86
CA PHE A 26 -4.45 -6.61 0.82
C PHE A 26 -3.08 -6.18 1.31
N PHE A 27 -2.08 -7.04 1.20
CA PHE A 27 -0.69 -6.72 1.52
C PHE A 27 0.08 -6.34 0.27
N SER A 28 0.69 -5.15 0.23
CA SER A 28 1.75 -4.83 -0.73
C SER A 28 2.94 -5.74 -0.48
N HIS A 29 3.42 -5.82 0.76
CA HIS A 29 4.47 -6.70 1.24
C HIS A 29 4.42 -6.82 2.77
N CYS A 30 5.38 -7.54 3.37
CA CYS A 30 5.35 -7.89 4.79
C CYS A 30 6.51 -7.30 5.64
N HIS A 31 7.10 -6.17 5.24
CA HIS A 31 7.99 -5.45 6.15
C HIS A 31 7.23 -4.93 7.38
N TYR A 32 7.95 -4.69 8.47
CA TYR A 32 7.33 -4.48 9.78
C TYR A 32 6.37 -3.29 9.80
N ASP A 33 6.72 -2.18 9.17
CA ASP A 33 5.86 -1.02 9.03
C ASP A 33 4.59 -1.29 8.20
N HIS A 34 4.55 -2.37 7.41
CA HIS A 34 3.38 -2.83 6.64
C HIS A 34 2.60 -3.98 7.30
N ILE A 35 3.10 -4.61 8.38
CA ILE A 35 2.44 -5.77 9.03
C ILE A 35 2.27 -5.67 10.55
N VAL A 36 2.98 -4.77 11.23
CA VAL A 36 3.07 -4.76 12.71
C VAL A 36 1.73 -4.56 13.42
N GLY A 37 0.76 -3.90 12.79
CA GLY A 37 -0.59 -3.71 13.33
C GLY A 37 -1.48 -4.94 13.23
N PHE A 38 -1.11 -5.93 12.41
CA PHE A 38 -1.88 -7.15 12.15
C PHE A 38 -2.41 -7.82 13.43
N PRO A 39 -1.59 -8.10 14.46
CA PRO A 39 -2.06 -8.81 15.65
C PRO A 39 -3.03 -7.99 16.50
N TYR A 40 -3.12 -6.68 16.26
CA TYR A 40 -3.95 -5.74 17.01
C TYR A 40 -5.24 -5.35 16.28
N PHE A 41 -5.50 -5.94 15.10
CA PHE A 41 -6.72 -5.72 14.35
C PHE A 41 -7.92 -6.34 15.06
N LYS A 42 -8.72 -5.48 15.72
CA LYS A 42 -9.85 -5.92 16.55
C LYS A 42 -10.84 -6.83 15.85
N PRO A 43 -11.09 -6.70 14.53
CA PRO A 43 -11.95 -7.63 13.84
C PRO A 43 -11.53 -9.10 13.91
N PHE A 44 -10.26 -9.45 14.12
CA PHE A 44 -9.83 -10.85 14.28
C PHE A 44 -10.31 -11.54 15.55
N TYR A 45 -10.72 -10.76 16.56
CA TYR A 45 -11.11 -11.25 17.87
C TYR A 45 -12.63 -11.21 18.09
N ASN A 46 -13.39 -11.28 16.98
CA ASN A 46 -14.84 -11.43 16.99
C ASN A 46 -15.25 -12.49 15.97
N SER A 47 -15.95 -13.53 16.41
CA SER A 47 -16.39 -14.64 15.56
C SER A 47 -17.52 -14.30 14.59
N CYS A 48 -18.14 -13.12 14.74
CA CYS A 48 -19.10 -12.59 13.77
C CYS A 48 -18.42 -11.99 12.53
N ASN A 49 -17.09 -11.91 12.49
CA ASN A 49 -16.36 -11.26 11.41
C ASN A 49 -15.78 -12.26 10.41
N ASP A 50 -15.84 -11.88 9.15
CA ASP A 50 -15.19 -12.53 8.02
C ASP A 50 -14.05 -11.63 7.53
N VAL A 51 -12.82 -12.14 7.52
CA VAL A 51 -11.65 -11.39 7.03
C VAL A 51 -10.93 -12.19 5.96
N ALA A 52 -10.92 -11.65 4.75
CA ALA A 52 -10.12 -12.19 3.66
C ALA A 52 -8.80 -11.42 3.54
N ILE A 53 -7.70 -12.16 3.54
CA ILE A 53 -6.34 -11.61 3.49
C ILE A 53 -5.70 -12.02 2.18
N TRP A 54 -5.24 -11.04 1.43
CA TRP A 54 -4.69 -11.21 0.09
C TRP A 54 -3.20 -10.84 0.08
N SER A 55 -2.37 -11.69 -0.52
CA SER A 55 -0.97 -11.31 -0.80
C SER A 55 -0.42 -12.05 -2.02
N GLY A 56 0.51 -11.40 -2.73
CA GLY A 56 1.17 -11.95 -3.92
C GLY A 56 2.67 -11.68 -4.02
N HIS A 57 3.25 -10.85 -3.15
CA HIS A 57 4.69 -10.51 -3.17
C HIS A 57 5.61 -11.72 -2.92
N LEU A 58 5.10 -12.77 -2.26
CA LEU A 58 5.82 -14.04 -2.00
C LEU A 58 5.35 -15.20 -2.89
N ALA A 59 4.60 -14.92 -3.96
CA ALA A 59 4.04 -15.97 -4.79
C ALA A 59 5.13 -16.92 -5.33
N GLY A 60 4.88 -18.23 -5.20
CA GLY A 60 5.86 -19.28 -5.53
C GLY A 60 6.96 -19.52 -4.48
N THR A 61 7.06 -18.69 -3.45
CA THR A 61 8.04 -18.82 -2.35
C THR A 61 7.38 -19.21 -1.03
N MET A 62 6.31 -18.51 -0.66
CA MET A 62 5.62 -18.69 0.61
C MET A 62 4.14 -18.30 0.45
N THR A 63 3.24 -19.05 1.07
CA THR A 63 1.81 -18.69 1.08
C THR A 63 1.54 -17.57 2.09
N THR A 64 0.46 -16.82 1.85
CA THR A 64 -0.08 -15.81 2.77
C THR A 64 -0.31 -16.40 4.16
N ARG A 65 -0.78 -17.66 4.25
CA ARG A 65 -1.01 -18.33 5.55
C ARG A 65 0.29 -18.60 6.30
N GLU A 66 1.34 -19.02 5.60
CA GLU A 66 2.67 -19.24 6.20
C GLU A 66 3.29 -17.93 6.66
N MET A 67 3.26 -16.89 5.82
CA MET A 67 3.72 -15.54 6.16
C MET A 67 3.13 -15.05 7.48
N LEU A 68 1.81 -15.16 7.64
CA LEU A 68 1.12 -14.72 8.87
C LEU A 68 1.45 -15.58 10.09
N LYS A 69 1.62 -16.89 9.90
CA LYS A 69 2.00 -17.80 10.98
C LYS A 69 3.41 -17.52 11.48
N ASP A 70 4.35 -17.29 10.57
CA ASP A 70 5.73 -16.99 10.91
C ASP A 70 5.84 -15.63 11.60
N PHE A 71 5.08 -14.64 11.13
CA PHE A 71 5.04 -13.31 11.76
C PHE A 71 4.43 -13.36 13.18
N MET A 72 3.30 -14.05 13.37
CA MET A 72 2.69 -14.25 14.69
C MET A 72 3.25 -15.50 15.39
N SER A 73 4.56 -15.52 15.65
CA SER A 73 5.21 -16.67 16.31
C SER A 73 6.23 -16.26 17.39
N PRO A 74 6.43 -17.09 18.44
CA PRO A 74 7.50 -16.88 19.41
C PRO A 74 8.90 -16.99 18.77
N PRO A 75 9.90 -16.23 19.25
CA PRO A 75 9.87 -15.34 20.40
C PRO A 75 9.37 -13.91 20.11
N TRP A 76 9.03 -13.59 18.86
CA TRP A 76 8.69 -12.23 18.44
C TRP A 76 7.28 -11.83 18.85
N PHE A 77 6.33 -12.76 18.77
CA PHE A 77 4.96 -12.57 19.21
C PHE A 77 4.51 -13.74 20.11
N PRO A 78 3.81 -13.47 21.24
CA PRO A 78 3.58 -14.48 22.27
C PRO A 78 2.51 -15.52 21.93
N VAL A 79 1.73 -15.30 20.87
CA VAL A 79 0.54 -16.09 20.54
C VAL A 79 0.44 -16.38 19.05
N PRO A 80 -0.04 -17.56 18.65
CA PRO A 80 -0.14 -17.93 17.24
C PRO A 80 -1.42 -17.38 16.59
N LEU A 81 -1.50 -17.41 15.26
CA LEU A 81 -2.67 -16.95 14.49
C LEU A 81 -3.99 -17.64 14.92
N GLU A 82 -3.93 -18.86 15.44
CA GLU A 82 -5.08 -19.66 15.86
C GLU A 82 -5.87 -19.08 17.05
N ILE A 83 -5.35 -18.05 17.74
CA ILE A 83 -6.15 -17.35 18.76
C ILE A 83 -7.24 -16.46 18.17
N CYS A 84 -7.14 -16.10 16.89
CA CYS A 84 -8.12 -15.30 16.19
C CYS A 84 -9.42 -16.12 16.05
N CYS A 85 -10.55 -15.56 16.49
CA CYS A 85 -11.84 -16.23 16.43
C CYS A 85 -12.71 -15.81 15.23
N ALA A 86 -12.29 -14.82 14.46
CA ALA A 86 -12.88 -14.47 13.17
C ALA A 86 -12.65 -15.57 12.12
N LYS A 87 -13.50 -15.60 11.08
CA LYS A 87 -13.28 -16.46 9.91
C LYS A 87 -12.22 -15.81 9.01
N ILE A 88 -10.99 -16.29 9.15
CA ILE A 88 -9.86 -15.83 8.34
C ILE A 88 -9.70 -16.72 7.11
N ALA A 89 -9.80 -16.12 5.92
CA ALA A 89 -9.48 -16.75 4.64
C ALA A 89 -8.23 -16.10 4.04
N THR A 90 -7.23 -16.89 3.66
CA THR A 90 -6.06 -16.40 2.93
C THR A 90 -6.23 -16.65 1.44
N ARG A 91 -5.86 -15.66 0.62
CA ARG A 91 -6.02 -15.67 -0.83
C ARG A 91 -4.72 -15.25 -1.50
N ASP A 92 -3.96 -16.23 -1.94
CA ASP A 92 -2.73 -16.04 -2.69
C ASP A 92 -3.05 -15.67 -4.14
N PHE A 93 -2.22 -14.81 -4.74
CA PHE A 93 -2.31 -14.45 -6.16
C PHE A 93 -0.92 -14.20 -6.74
N MET A 94 -0.81 -14.19 -8.08
CA MET A 94 0.42 -13.81 -8.77
C MET A 94 0.36 -12.31 -9.14
N PRO A 95 1.41 -11.50 -8.88
CA PRO A 95 1.45 -10.14 -9.38
C PRO A 95 1.28 -10.11 -10.91
N GLY A 96 0.36 -9.27 -11.39
CA GLY A 96 -0.13 -9.28 -12.77
C GLY A 96 -1.57 -9.79 -12.90
N ASP A 97 -2.05 -10.53 -11.90
CA ASP A 97 -3.44 -10.98 -11.84
C ASP A 97 -4.40 -9.79 -11.66
N THR A 98 -5.64 -9.96 -12.15
CA THR A 98 -6.77 -9.08 -11.85
C THR A 98 -7.70 -9.76 -10.86
N LEU A 99 -7.87 -9.16 -9.68
CA LEU A 99 -8.69 -9.66 -8.59
C LEU A 99 -10.08 -9.02 -8.63
N THR A 100 -11.09 -9.78 -8.18
CA THR A 100 -12.49 -9.34 -8.10
C THR A 100 -13.07 -9.67 -6.73
N PRO A 101 -12.59 -9.02 -5.64
CA PRO A 101 -13.00 -9.35 -4.27
C PRO A 101 -14.48 -9.06 -4.00
N ARG A 102 -15.06 -8.10 -4.71
CA ARG A 102 -16.44 -7.62 -4.55
C ARG A 102 -17.08 -7.33 -5.91
N PRO A 103 -18.42 -7.42 -6.04
CA PRO A 103 -19.12 -7.02 -7.26
C PRO A 103 -18.77 -5.59 -7.67
N GLY A 104 -18.40 -5.41 -8.93
CA GLY A 104 -18.07 -4.11 -9.52
C GLY A 104 -16.67 -3.57 -9.19
N LEU A 105 -15.93 -4.18 -8.24
CA LEU A 105 -14.57 -3.79 -7.89
C LEU A 105 -13.57 -4.69 -8.62
N SER A 106 -12.77 -4.09 -9.51
CA SER A 106 -11.65 -4.73 -10.18
C SER A 106 -10.34 -4.23 -9.56
N ILE A 107 -9.44 -5.15 -9.21
CA ILE A 107 -8.11 -4.79 -8.69
C ILE A 107 -7.03 -5.42 -9.57
N ARG A 108 -6.36 -4.61 -10.39
CA ARG A 108 -5.16 -5.04 -11.12
C ARG A 108 -3.95 -4.97 -10.20
N THR A 109 -3.04 -5.92 -10.36
CA THR A 109 -1.84 -6.03 -9.53
C THR A 109 -0.59 -5.98 -10.41
N GLY A 110 0.52 -5.51 -9.86
CA GLY A 110 1.83 -5.50 -10.53
C GLY A 110 2.96 -5.66 -9.53
N MET A 111 4.05 -6.32 -9.95
CA MET A 111 5.24 -6.46 -9.11
C MET A 111 6.00 -5.13 -9.07
N LEU A 112 6.33 -4.67 -7.87
CA LEU A 112 7.14 -3.48 -7.63
C LEU A 112 8.59 -3.86 -7.34
N ASN A 113 9.49 -2.90 -7.57
CA ASN A 113 10.91 -3.09 -7.33
C ASN A 113 11.28 -2.67 -5.90
N HIS A 114 11.25 -3.63 -4.98
CA HIS A 114 11.56 -3.41 -3.58
C HIS A 114 12.28 -4.65 -3.00
N PRO A 115 13.25 -4.48 -2.07
CA PRO A 115 13.83 -5.61 -1.35
C PRO A 115 12.74 -6.48 -0.71
N GLY A 116 12.74 -7.79 -1.01
CA GLY A 116 11.67 -8.69 -0.53
C GLY A 116 10.39 -8.70 -1.37
N ASN A 117 10.40 -7.97 -2.50
CA ASN A 117 9.27 -7.75 -3.41
C ASN A 117 8.12 -6.96 -2.77
N ALA A 118 7.38 -6.23 -3.61
CA ALA A 118 6.12 -5.61 -3.21
C ALA A 118 5.11 -5.67 -4.36
N VAL A 119 3.83 -5.47 -4.03
CA VAL A 119 2.74 -5.43 -5.00
C VAL A 119 2.11 -4.05 -5.04
N GLY A 120 2.04 -3.49 -6.24
CA GLY A 120 1.25 -2.31 -6.56
C GLY A 120 -0.17 -2.72 -6.96
N TYR A 121 -1.13 -1.88 -6.60
CA TYR A 121 -2.55 -2.15 -6.84
C TYR A 121 -3.16 -1.02 -7.65
N ARG A 122 -4.01 -1.35 -8.64
CA ARG A 122 -4.99 -0.43 -9.21
C ARG A 122 -6.39 -0.95 -8.99
N LEU A 123 -7.20 -0.14 -8.34
CA LEU A 123 -8.62 -0.33 -8.15
C LEU A 123 -9.38 0.45 -9.22
N ASP A 124 -10.32 -0.21 -9.87
CA ASP A 124 -11.31 0.41 -10.75
C ASP A 124 -12.71 0.05 -10.18
N TRP A 125 -13.50 1.07 -9.83
CA TRP A 125 -14.84 0.91 -9.21
C TRP A 125 -15.76 2.08 -9.58
N GLU A 126 -16.97 1.78 -10.06
CA GLU A 126 -17.99 2.79 -10.43
C GLU A 126 -17.47 3.93 -11.33
N GLY A 127 -16.55 3.63 -12.25
CA GLY A 127 -15.96 4.62 -13.17
C GLY A 127 -14.90 5.52 -12.54
N LYS A 128 -14.48 5.22 -11.31
CA LYS A 128 -13.34 5.83 -10.60
C LYS A 128 -12.17 4.86 -10.54
N SER A 129 -10.98 5.40 -10.43
CA SER A 129 -9.74 4.64 -10.40
C SER A 129 -8.76 5.19 -9.35
N LEU A 130 -8.20 4.27 -8.55
CA LEU A 130 -7.20 4.55 -7.53
C LEU A 130 -6.04 3.58 -7.72
N ALA A 131 -4.80 4.07 -7.72
CA ALA A 131 -3.64 3.20 -7.63
C ALA A 131 -2.87 3.41 -6.31
N ILE A 132 -2.27 2.34 -5.79
CA ILE A 132 -1.45 2.34 -4.57
C ILE A 132 -0.11 1.75 -4.98
N ILE A 133 0.88 2.62 -5.07
CA ILE A 133 2.25 2.33 -5.48
C ILE A 133 3.17 2.73 -4.32
N THR A 134 3.17 1.92 -3.27
CA THR A 134 4.11 2.08 -2.15
C THR A 134 5.49 1.54 -2.54
N ASP A 135 6.47 1.61 -1.64
CA ASP A 135 7.73 0.86 -1.59
C ASP A 135 8.17 0.32 -2.95
N THR A 136 8.71 1.22 -3.76
CA THR A 136 9.28 0.89 -5.07
C THR A 136 10.43 1.83 -5.39
N GLU A 137 11.44 1.31 -6.08
CA GLU A 137 12.58 2.06 -6.60
C GLU A 137 12.66 1.97 -8.12
N HIS A 138 13.16 3.03 -8.76
CA HIS A 138 13.27 3.13 -10.21
C HIS A 138 14.73 3.16 -10.66
N GLU A 139 15.03 2.45 -11.73
CA GLU A 139 16.34 2.55 -12.37
C GLU A 139 16.46 3.87 -13.14
N PRO A 140 17.43 4.74 -12.83
CA PRO A 140 17.60 6.03 -13.51
C PRO A 140 17.74 5.88 -15.02
N GLY A 141 16.97 6.68 -15.76
CA GLY A 141 16.94 6.64 -17.23
C GLY A 141 16.07 5.53 -17.82
N SER A 142 15.43 4.71 -16.99
CA SER A 142 14.42 3.75 -17.41
C SER A 142 13.01 4.17 -16.98
N ILE A 143 12.02 3.60 -17.63
CA ILE A 143 10.61 3.74 -17.26
C ILE A 143 10.17 2.40 -16.67
N ASP A 144 9.59 2.43 -15.48
CA ASP A 144 8.93 1.26 -14.90
C ASP A 144 7.56 1.09 -15.54
N GLU A 145 7.49 0.21 -16.55
CA GLU A 145 6.26 -0.08 -17.29
C GLU A 145 5.17 -0.68 -16.39
N THR A 146 5.53 -1.42 -15.34
CA THR A 146 4.55 -1.99 -14.41
C THR A 146 3.84 -0.89 -13.65
N VAL A 147 4.62 0.05 -13.08
CA VAL A 147 4.04 1.21 -12.39
C VAL A 147 3.23 2.05 -13.37
N LEU A 148 3.77 2.33 -14.56
CA LEU A 148 3.10 3.15 -15.58
C LEU A 148 1.74 2.57 -16.00
N ASP A 149 1.66 1.25 -16.18
CA ASP A 149 0.41 0.56 -16.54
C ASP A 149 -0.62 0.55 -15.43
N LEU A 150 -0.17 0.50 -14.17
CA LEU A 150 -1.06 0.63 -13.01
C LEU A 150 -1.62 2.06 -12.95
N ILE A 151 -0.83 3.10 -13.16
CA ILE A 151 -1.27 4.49 -12.94
C ILE A 151 -1.86 5.20 -14.19
N ARG A 152 -1.93 4.53 -15.33
CA ARG A 152 -2.41 5.12 -16.60
C ARG A 152 -3.84 5.66 -16.52
N ASP A 153 -4.04 6.93 -16.85
CA ASP A 153 -5.34 7.62 -16.83
C ASP A 153 -6.07 7.55 -15.46
N VAL A 154 -5.32 7.37 -14.35
CA VAL A 154 -5.90 7.16 -13.02
C VAL A 154 -6.43 8.46 -12.42
N ASP A 155 -7.53 8.39 -11.66
CA ASP A 155 -8.06 9.58 -10.95
C ASP A 155 -7.15 10.01 -9.80
N LEU A 156 -6.56 9.04 -9.10
CA LEU A 156 -5.57 9.27 -8.05
C LEU A 156 -4.61 8.09 -7.97
N PHE A 157 -3.32 8.35 -7.77
CA PHE A 157 -2.42 7.33 -7.23
C PHE A 157 -1.72 7.80 -5.98
N LEU A 158 -1.61 6.91 -5.00
CA LEU A 158 -0.78 7.09 -3.82
C LEU A 158 0.61 6.52 -4.12
N TYR A 159 1.65 7.28 -3.79
CA TYR A 159 3.00 6.98 -4.24
C TYR A 159 4.04 7.18 -3.13
N ASP A 160 4.99 6.24 -3.02
CA ASP A 160 6.17 6.33 -2.17
C ASP A 160 7.00 7.59 -2.50
N ALA A 161 7.09 8.49 -1.54
CA ALA A 161 7.82 9.74 -1.66
C ALA A 161 8.92 9.85 -0.59
N MET A 162 9.55 8.74 -0.22
CA MET A 162 10.49 8.71 0.90
C MET A 162 11.68 9.63 0.69
N PHE A 163 12.11 9.86 -0.54
CA PHE A 163 13.31 10.64 -0.86
C PHE A 163 13.03 11.85 -1.78
N THR A 164 14.06 12.65 -1.99
CA THR A 164 14.17 13.61 -3.08
C THR A 164 15.16 13.07 -4.12
N ASP A 165 15.12 13.58 -5.36
CA ASP A 165 16.09 13.18 -6.39
C ASP A 165 17.56 13.34 -5.94
N ASP A 166 17.86 14.41 -5.18
CA ASP A 166 19.21 14.69 -4.68
C ASP A 166 19.66 13.66 -3.63
N GLU A 167 18.70 13.05 -2.91
CA GLU A 167 18.96 12.01 -1.91
C GLU A 167 19.11 10.61 -2.54
N MET A 168 18.53 10.37 -3.72
CA MET A 168 18.52 9.04 -4.35
C MET A 168 19.91 8.44 -4.57
N GLY A 169 20.94 9.28 -4.77
CA GLY A 169 22.32 8.81 -4.90
C GLY A 169 22.87 8.12 -3.63
N LEU A 170 22.35 8.49 -2.45
CA LEU A 170 22.76 7.94 -1.16
C LEU A 170 21.94 6.70 -0.76
N TYR A 171 20.67 6.65 -1.16
CA TYR A 171 19.71 5.62 -0.74
C TYR A 171 19.38 4.58 -1.82
N ARG A 172 20.18 4.53 -2.89
CA ARG A 172 20.00 3.53 -3.94
C ARG A 172 19.99 2.10 -3.36
N GLY A 173 19.02 1.28 -3.79
CA GLY A 173 18.84 -0.10 -3.35
C GLY A 173 17.97 -0.25 -2.10
N TYR A 174 17.49 0.84 -1.52
CA TYR A 174 16.58 0.80 -0.36
C TYR A 174 15.15 0.46 -0.78
N GLY A 175 14.82 0.51 -2.08
CA GLY A 175 13.49 0.18 -2.57
C GLY A 175 12.46 1.29 -2.38
N HIS A 176 12.89 2.55 -2.32
CA HIS A 176 12.02 3.71 -2.17
C HIS A 176 12.26 4.74 -3.27
N SER A 177 11.36 5.73 -3.36
CA SER A 177 11.30 6.66 -4.49
C SER A 177 11.43 8.12 -4.10
N SER A 178 11.70 8.95 -5.11
CA SER A 178 11.62 10.39 -4.96
C SER A 178 10.23 10.93 -5.30
N TRP A 179 9.79 12.00 -4.61
CA TRP A 179 8.55 12.69 -4.97
C TRP A 179 8.60 13.27 -6.40
N GLN A 180 9.79 13.66 -6.88
CA GLN A 180 9.97 14.11 -8.27
C GLN A 180 9.71 12.98 -9.28
N GLN A 181 10.11 11.75 -8.96
CA GLN A 181 9.83 10.59 -9.80
C GLN A 181 8.32 10.36 -9.93
N ALA A 182 7.57 10.55 -8.84
CA ALA A 182 6.11 10.52 -8.86
C ALA A 182 5.53 11.48 -9.91
N LEU A 183 6.06 12.71 -10.00
CA LEU A 183 5.59 13.70 -10.97
C LEU A 183 5.95 13.36 -12.42
N ARG A 184 7.11 12.73 -12.65
CA ARG A 184 7.48 12.23 -13.98
C ARG A 184 6.51 11.15 -14.43
N LEU A 185 6.22 10.20 -13.55
CA LEU A 185 5.28 9.11 -13.79
C LEU A 185 3.86 9.64 -14.01
N ALA A 186 3.39 10.58 -13.17
CA ALA A 186 2.07 11.20 -13.31
C ALA A 186 1.87 11.83 -14.70
N LYS A 187 2.87 12.57 -15.18
CA LYS A 187 2.83 13.23 -16.50
C LYS A 187 2.87 12.23 -17.66
N LEU A 188 3.67 11.17 -17.55
CA LEU A 188 3.74 10.13 -18.57
C LEU A 188 2.46 9.29 -18.65
N ALA A 189 1.80 9.10 -17.51
CA ALA A 189 0.62 8.27 -17.39
C ALA A 189 -0.71 9.00 -17.64
N ASP A 190 -0.69 10.32 -17.82
CA ASP A 190 -1.88 11.18 -17.79
C ASP A 190 -2.75 10.97 -16.52
N ALA A 191 -2.08 10.78 -15.38
CA ALA A 191 -2.75 10.69 -14.08
C ALA A 191 -3.35 12.05 -13.70
N LYS A 192 -4.50 12.06 -13.03
CA LYS A 192 -5.15 13.33 -12.61
C LYS A 192 -4.55 13.89 -11.32
N ASN A 193 -4.30 13.02 -10.33
CA ASN A 193 -3.79 13.40 -9.02
C ASN A 193 -2.74 12.41 -8.51
N VAL A 194 -1.83 12.91 -7.68
CA VAL A 194 -0.84 12.11 -6.96
C VAL A 194 -0.77 12.51 -5.49
N GLY A 195 -0.97 11.54 -4.60
CA GLY A 195 -0.80 11.70 -3.16
C GLY A 195 0.51 11.07 -2.70
N PHE A 196 1.38 11.84 -2.09
CA PHE A 196 2.65 11.34 -1.56
C PHE A 196 2.44 10.68 -0.21
N ILE A 197 2.84 9.40 -0.10
CA ILE A 197 2.83 8.59 1.12
C ILE A 197 4.26 8.10 1.40
N HIS A 198 4.45 7.39 2.52
CA HIS A 198 5.75 6.81 2.90
C HIS A 198 6.88 7.84 2.93
N HIS A 199 6.60 8.99 3.56
CA HIS A 199 7.60 10.05 3.72
C HIS A 199 8.76 9.58 4.60
N ALA A 200 9.97 10.15 4.40
CA ALA A 200 11.09 9.85 5.28
C ALA A 200 10.70 10.12 6.75
N PRO A 201 10.93 9.19 7.69
CA PRO A 201 10.58 9.39 9.11
C PRO A 201 11.29 10.56 9.79
N SER A 202 12.36 11.08 9.18
CA SER A 202 13.11 12.24 9.66
C SER A 202 12.57 13.59 9.16
N ARG A 203 11.60 13.61 8.23
CA ARG A 203 11.07 14.86 7.71
C ARG A 203 10.10 15.51 8.69
N SER A 204 10.25 16.81 8.89
CA SER A 204 9.28 17.60 9.65
C SER A 204 8.07 17.98 8.79
N ASP A 205 6.99 18.38 9.45
CA ASP A 205 5.78 18.87 8.77
C ASP A 205 6.10 20.07 7.86
N GLU A 206 6.98 20.99 8.27
CA GLU A 206 7.39 22.13 7.46
C GLU A 206 8.15 21.72 6.19
N GLU A 207 8.94 20.65 6.26
CA GLU A 207 9.64 20.09 5.10
C GLU A 207 8.66 19.44 4.13
N LEU A 208 7.64 18.73 4.64
CA LEU A 208 6.58 18.14 3.82
C LEU A 208 5.71 19.22 3.17
N ASP A 209 5.35 20.27 3.88
CA ASP A 209 4.64 21.44 3.33
C ASP A 209 5.44 22.10 2.20
N SER A 210 6.76 22.19 2.36
CA SER A 210 7.67 22.72 1.34
C SER A 210 7.71 21.82 0.10
N ILE A 211 7.77 20.50 0.29
CA ILE A 211 7.72 19.52 -0.81
C ILE A 211 6.39 19.62 -1.55
N GLU A 212 5.26 19.64 -0.84
CA GLU A 212 3.94 19.78 -1.44
C GLU A 212 3.84 21.05 -2.29
N LYS A 213 4.29 22.19 -1.74
CA LYS A 213 4.27 23.48 -2.45
C LYS A 213 5.09 23.42 -3.75
N GLN A 214 6.26 22.80 -3.71
CA GLN A 214 7.11 22.62 -4.90
C GLN A 214 6.46 21.69 -5.92
N ALA A 215 5.87 20.58 -5.45
CA ALA A 215 5.21 19.62 -6.30
C ALA A 215 3.98 20.22 -7.00
N LYS A 216 3.13 20.96 -6.27
CA LYS A 216 1.96 21.66 -6.83
C LYS A 216 2.34 22.68 -7.91
N ALA A 217 3.49 23.34 -7.76
CA ALA A 217 3.99 24.25 -8.79
C ALA A 217 4.36 23.54 -10.10
N LEU A 218 4.64 22.23 -10.05
CA LEU A 218 5.04 21.41 -11.21
C LEU A 218 3.93 20.51 -11.72
N PHE A 219 2.93 20.21 -10.89
CA PHE A 219 1.78 19.36 -11.16
C PHE A 219 0.64 19.69 -10.17
N ASP A 220 -0.43 20.33 -10.65
CA ASP A 220 -1.48 20.91 -9.80
C ASP A 220 -2.19 19.88 -8.89
N GLY A 221 -2.34 18.64 -9.37
CA GLY A 221 -2.96 17.53 -8.62
C GLY A 221 -2.04 16.83 -7.60
N ALA A 222 -0.87 17.38 -7.27
CA ALA A 222 0.05 16.80 -6.30
C ALA A 222 -0.25 17.27 -4.87
N PHE A 223 -0.10 16.40 -3.88
CA PHE A 223 -0.20 16.76 -2.46
C PHE A 223 0.55 15.78 -1.56
N ALA A 224 0.97 16.22 -0.38
CA ALA A 224 1.47 15.34 0.67
C ALA A 224 0.27 14.75 1.44
N ALA A 225 0.16 13.42 1.44
CA ALA A 225 -0.86 12.75 2.22
C ALA A 225 -0.50 12.75 3.72
N MET A 226 -1.52 12.77 4.57
CA MET A 226 -1.37 12.83 6.03
C MET A 226 -2.33 11.87 6.74
N ASP A 227 -1.98 11.51 7.98
CA ASP A 227 -2.80 10.63 8.81
C ASP A 227 -4.23 11.18 9.01
N GLY A 228 -5.21 10.29 8.85
CA GLY A 228 -6.64 10.63 9.00
C GLY A 228 -7.23 11.47 7.86
N GLN A 229 -6.47 11.74 6.80
CA GLN A 229 -6.98 12.45 5.63
C GLN A 229 -8.06 11.63 4.90
N VAL A 230 -9.12 12.30 4.48
CA VAL A 230 -10.18 11.75 3.63
C VAL A 230 -10.13 12.45 2.28
N ILE A 231 -10.01 11.68 1.21
CA ILE A 231 -9.92 12.19 -0.17
C ILE A 231 -11.15 11.73 -0.94
N GLN A 232 -11.76 12.66 -1.67
CA GLN A 232 -12.84 12.36 -2.60
C GLN A 232 -12.25 12.23 -4.01
N ILE A 233 -12.51 11.09 -4.65
CA ILE A 233 -12.07 10.79 -6.02
C ILE A 233 -13.24 10.72 -6.99
#